data_AF-A2EKQ6-F1
#
_entry.id   AF-A2EKQ6-F1
#
_cell.length_a   1.000
_cell.length_b   1.000
_cell.length_c   1.000
_cell.angle_alpha   90.00
_cell.angle_beta   90.00
_cell.angle_gamma   90.00
#
_symmetry.space_group_name_H-M   'P 1'
#
loop_
_entity.id
_entity.type
_entity.pdbx_description
1 polymer ?
#
loop_
_entity_poly.entity_id
_entity_poly.type
_entity_poly.pdbx_seq_one_letter_code
_entity_poly.pdbx_strand_id
1 'polypeptide(L)'
;MNKAAVQQFLETGGDFQSEYDFKKLSQYLIAIPPPVLSQEPDIPHLLERVMKSVHKVLLNEISKINESTDIMKSMDADFQESLEIPATNSFNYFDVAQLSYLHNKIEKYFKLSFDLKTEILNNKIELIKAMIPLVNYLYSNPMPILFRTSRLMSPADRSSFIYSRKPLRRLQSLRRKSYDINLKIHFTPPPFRSRRKNIQFLNNLIDQGLAAKKTGTTYFPELEKEDLLYLFLKLPVSPLFKEKLYPLPPEAELTPEYIKEWIDNATICVAAYLKTEDYDRADILQILLQRFIFTDLYPKLYEEPTDIETLNNYNKNIEKFRKKNPIEVGIKGKYIKEGYEDKPVEELFLIDENSKSPIDWINLSEFCIAPIDAAFCLAKAHEHLSMMCVLRAAKANHPSKVENFMDKMPGFDDIFEIWMAMMSACNLRDPFCILRHVMKYSNLPGYKGRLMSAITYLEASITQFQEENHE
;
A
#
# COMPACT_ATOMS: atom_id res chain seq x y z
N MET A 1 -20.87 14.32 -47.14
CA MET A 1 -19.94 15.31 -46.54
C MET A 1 -18.67 15.41 -47.38
N ASN A 2 -18.11 16.61 -47.56
CA ASN A 2 -16.99 16.87 -48.48
C ASN A 2 -15.62 16.59 -47.81
N LYS A 3 -14.94 15.52 -48.22
CA LYS A 3 -13.61 15.11 -47.70
C LYS A 3 -12.56 16.22 -47.83
N ALA A 4 -12.64 17.02 -48.90
CA ALA A 4 -11.71 18.13 -49.15
C ALA A 4 -11.84 19.23 -48.08
N ALA A 5 -13.07 19.52 -47.63
CA ALA A 5 -13.32 20.56 -46.64
C ALA A 5 -12.75 20.20 -45.25
N VAL A 6 -12.83 18.93 -44.85
CA VAL A 6 -12.29 18.43 -43.56
C VAL A 6 -10.76 18.47 -43.56
N GLN A 7 -10.15 18.04 -44.67
CA GLN A 7 -8.70 18.07 -44.80
C GLN A 7 -8.16 19.50 -44.82
N GLN A 8 -8.83 20.39 -45.56
CA GLN A 8 -8.51 21.81 -45.57
C GLN A 8 -8.63 22.43 -44.18
N PHE A 9 -9.69 22.11 -43.43
CA PHE A 9 -9.84 22.58 -42.05
C PHE A 9 -8.70 22.10 -41.14
N LEU A 10 -8.29 20.82 -41.23
CA LEU A 10 -7.17 20.29 -40.43
C LEU A 10 -5.82 20.96 -40.75
N GLU A 11 -5.65 21.45 -41.97
CA GLU A 11 -4.41 22.09 -42.43
C GLU A 11 -4.38 23.60 -42.13
N THR A 12 -5.50 24.31 -42.29
CA THR A 12 -5.53 25.78 -42.26
C THR A 12 -6.40 26.37 -41.15
N GLY A 13 -7.27 25.59 -40.52
CA GLY A 13 -8.27 26.07 -39.57
C GLY A 13 -9.54 26.64 -40.20
N GLY A 14 -9.59 26.77 -41.53
CA GLY A 14 -10.74 27.35 -42.23
C GLY A 14 -11.09 28.74 -41.70
N ASP A 15 -12.34 28.92 -41.29
CA ASP A 15 -12.86 30.19 -40.76
C ASP A 15 -12.74 30.31 -39.22
N PHE A 16 -12.09 29.36 -38.55
CA PHE A 16 -11.90 29.41 -37.11
C PHE A 16 -10.93 30.53 -36.72
N GLN A 17 -11.46 31.59 -36.09
CA GLN A 17 -10.67 32.70 -35.55
C GLN A 17 -10.42 32.51 -34.06
N SER A 18 -9.16 32.56 -33.66
CA SER A 18 -8.73 32.37 -32.28
C SER A 18 -7.40 33.06 -32.03
N GLU A 19 -7.16 33.51 -30.81
CA GLU A 19 -5.86 34.01 -30.36
C GLU A 19 -4.80 32.90 -30.24
N TYR A 20 -5.23 31.63 -30.27
CA TYR A 20 -4.37 30.46 -30.12
C TYR A 20 -3.92 29.90 -31.49
N ASP A 21 -2.67 29.43 -31.55
CA ASP A 21 -2.08 28.81 -32.73
C ASP A 21 -2.81 27.52 -33.12
N PHE A 22 -3.59 27.57 -34.21
CA PHE A 22 -4.36 26.44 -34.72
C PHE A 22 -3.48 25.22 -35.04
N LYS A 23 -2.23 25.42 -35.46
CA LYS A 23 -1.31 24.32 -35.79
C LYS A 23 -0.95 23.48 -34.56
N LYS A 24 -1.01 24.05 -33.36
CA LYS A 24 -0.86 23.31 -32.10
C LYS A 24 -2.13 22.53 -31.75
N LEU A 25 -3.30 23.12 -32.00
CA LEU A 25 -4.60 22.51 -31.69
C LEU A 25 -4.93 21.35 -32.66
N SER A 26 -4.59 21.49 -33.94
CA SER A 26 -4.89 20.51 -34.98
C SER A 26 -4.25 19.14 -34.74
N GLN A 27 -3.16 19.07 -33.96
CA GLN A 27 -2.50 17.83 -33.54
C GLN A 27 -3.41 16.92 -32.70
N TYR A 28 -4.45 17.48 -32.10
CA TYR A 28 -5.44 16.79 -31.27
C TYR A 28 -6.72 16.44 -32.02
N LEU A 29 -6.81 16.74 -33.32
CA LEU A 29 -7.96 16.43 -34.15
C LEU A 29 -7.74 15.14 -34.97
N ILE A 30 -8.81 14.41 -35.23
CA ILE A 30 -8.83 13.23 -36.12
C ILE A 30 -10.02 13.35 -37.06
N ALA A 31 -9.81 13.23 -38.37
CA ALA A 31 -10.90 13.07 -39.32
C ALA A 31 -11.58 11.70 -39.17
N ILE A 32 -12.91 11.66 -39.14
CA ILE A 32 -13.66 10.40 -39.18
C ILE A 32 -13.50 9.75 -40.56
N PRO A 33 -13.14 8.47 -40.65
CA PRO A 33 -12.99 7.78 -41.92
C PRO A 33 -14.30 7.71 -42.72
N PRO A 34 -14.29 7.88 -44.06
CA PRO A 34 -15.49 7.80 -44.90
C PRO A 34 -16.35 6.53 -44.76
N PRO A 35 -15.78 5.32 -44.55
CA PRO A 35 -16.59 4.11 -44.34
C PRO A 35 -17.48 4.17 -43.10
N VAL A 36 -17.00 4.83 -42.04
CA VAL A 36 -17.77 5.05 -40.80
C VAL A 36 -18.88 6.06 -41.06
N LEU A 37 -18.59 7.09 -41.87
CA LEU A 37 -19.56 8.11 -42.25
C LEU A 37 -20.76 7.56 -43.04
N SER A 38 -20.55 6.51 -43.84
CA SER A 38 -21.61 5.87 -44.62
C SER A 38 -22.51 4.93 -43.81
N GLN A 39 -22.08 4.50 -42.63
CA GLN A 39 -22.79 3.50 -41.82
C GLN A 39 -23.73 4.12 -40.78
N GLU A 40 -23.52 5.38 -40.40
CA GLU A 40 -24.40 6.09 -39.47
C GLU A 40 -25.06 7.31 -40.13
N PRO A 41 -26.38 7.28 -40.39
CA PRO A 41 -27.10 8.41 -40.97
C PRO A 41 -27.25 9.60 -40.01
N ASP A 42 -27.02 9.40 -38.70
CA ASP A 42 -27.27 10.39 -37.64
C ASP A 42 -26.01 11.07 -37.08
N ILE A 43 -24.92 11.04 -37.86
CA ILE A 43 -23.61 11.55 -37.43
C ILE A 43 -23.61 13.01 -36.98
N PRO A 44 -24.34 13.96 -37.59
CA PRO A 44 -24.39 15.33 -37.10
C PRO A 44 -24.89 15.45 -35.65
N HIS A 45 -25.97 14.73 -35.30
CA HIS A 45 -26.51 14.72 -33.94
C HIS A 45 -25.58 13.99 -32.95
N LEU A 46 -24.90 12.93 -33.41
CA LEU A 46 -23.86 12.26 -32.62
C LEU A 46 -22.68 13.19 -32.33
N LEU A 47 -22.18 13.90 -33.35
CA LEU A 47 -21.09 14.86 -33.22
C LEU A 47 -21.45 15.98 -32.25
N GLU A 48 -22.66 16.53 -32.36
CA GLU A 48 -23.15 17.54 -31.43
C GLU A 48 -23.12 17.05 -29.97
N ARG A 49 -23.62 15.83 -29.72
CA ARG A 49 -23.59 15.19 -28.41
C ARG A 49 -22.15 14.96 -27.92
N VAL A 50 -21.27 14.52 -28.81
CA VAL A 50 -19.84 14.31 -28.51
C VAL A 50 -19.17 15.65 -28.17
N MET A 51 -19.39 16.72 -28.92
CA MET A 51 -18.82 18.04 -28.65
C MET A 51 -19.27 18.60 -27.31
N LYS A 52 -20.57 18.45 -26.98
CA LYS A 52 -21.11 18.82 -25.67
C LYS A 52 -20.46 18.02 -24.54
N SER A 53 -20.24 16.72 -24.75
CA SER A 53 -19.56 15.85 -23.79
C SER A 53 -18.08 16.25 -23.61
N VAL A 54 -17.37 16.48 -24.71
CA VAL A 54 -15.97 16.93 -24.70
C VAL A 54 -15.84 18.26 -23.97
N HIS A 55 -16.70 19.24 -24.26
CA HIS A 55 -16.72 20.53 -23.58
C HIS A 55 -16.85 20.37 -22.05
N LYS A 56 -17.80 19.53 -21.59
CA LYS A 56 -17.98 19.23 -20.16
C LYS A 56 -16.74 18.56 -19.56
N VAL A 57 -16.11 17.63 -20.27
CA VAL A 57 -14.89 16.95 -19.82
C VAL A 57 -13.73 17.92 -19.67
N LEU A 58 -13.55 18.86 -20.62
CA LEU A 58 -12.50 19.87 -20.57
C LEU A 58 -12.66 20.81 -19.36
N LEU A 59 -13.88 21.30 -19.10
CA LEU A 59 -14.16 22.14 -17.94
C LEU A 59 -13.91 21.40 -16.62
N ASN A 60 -14.32 20.13 -16.54
CA ASN A 60 -14.07 19.30 -15.37
C ASN A 60 -12.56 19.08 -15.13
N GLU A 61 -11.78 18.90 -16.19
CA GLU A 61 -10.33 18.75 -16.08
C GLU A 61 -9.64 20.01 -15.55
N ILE A 62 -10.07 21.20 -15.98
CA ILE A 62 -9.57 22.47 -15.41
C ILE A 62 -9.83 22.50 -13.90
N SER A 63 -11.03 22.12 -13.46
CA SER A 63 -11.37 22.06 -12.04
C SER A 63 -10.44 21.12 -11.27
N LYS A 64 -10.20 19.92 -11.81
CA LYS A 64 -9.29 18.92 -11.21
C LYS A 64 -7.83 19.40 -11.14
N ILE A 65 -7.36 20.08 -12.17
CA ILE A 65 -6.00 20.63 -12.19
C ILE A 65 -5.87 21.76 -11.16
N ASN A 66 -6.88 22.63 -11.03
CA ASN A 66 -6.88 23.69 -10.02
C ASN A 66 -6.87 23.11 -8.60
N GLU A 67 -7.73 22.11 -8.33
CA GLU A 67 -7.74 21.40 -7.05
C GLU A 67 -6.38 20.75 -6.73
N SER A 68 -5.77 20.09 -7.72
CA SER A 68 -4.42 19.52 -7.57
C SER A 68 -3.37 20.59 -7.27
N THR A 69 -3.51 21.79 -7.84
CA THR A 69 -2.59 22.91 -7.63
C THR A 69 -2.76 23.49 -6.22
N ASP A 70 -3.97 23.54 -5.70
CA ASP A 70 -4.24 24.03 -4.34
C ASP A 70 -3.77 23.04 -3.27
N ILE A 71 -3.96 21.72 -3.49
CA ILE A 71 -3.36 20.66 -2.66
C ILE A 71 -1.83 20.77 -2.66
N MET A 72 -1.22 21.03 -3.83
CA MET A 72 0.22 21.22 -3.91
C MET A 72 0.69 22.40 -3.06
N LYS A 73 -0.01 23.54 -3.10
CA LYS A 73 0.35 24.72 -2.29
C LYS A 73 0.25 24.44 -0.78
N SER A 74 -0.71 23.65 -0.33
CA SER A 74 -0.77 23.26 1.09
C SER A 74 0.39 22.35 1.48
N MET A 75 0.80 21.43 0.61
CA MET A 75 1.95 20.54 0.87
C MET A 75 3.30 21.28 0.96
N ASP A 76 3.44 22.45 0.31
CA ASP A 76 4.64 23.30 0.44
C ASP A 76 4.75 23.89 1.86
N ALA A 77 3.62 24.27 2.46
CA ALA A 77 3.57 24.75 3.85
C ALA A 77 3.95 23.63 4.84
N ASP A 78 3.37 22.44 4.70
CA ASP A 78 3.67 21.28 5.56
C ASP A 78 5.14 20.84 5.47
N PHE A 79 5.74 20.97 4.28
CA PHE A 79 7.13 20.61 4.07
C PHE A 79 8.10 21.52 4.85
N GLN A 80 7.81 22.83 4.93
CA GLN A 80 8.62 23.78 5.70
C GLN A 80 8.58 23.51 7.21
N GLU A 81 7.43 23.08 7.73
CA GLU A 81 7.28 22.69 9.16
C GLU A 81 8.06 21.40 9.50
N SER A 82 8.25 20.50 8.53
CA SER A 82 8.91 19.19 8.75
C SER A 82 10.45 19.23 8.88
N LEU A 83 11.08 20.39 8.71
CA LEU A 83 12.55 20.55 8.65
C LEU A 83 13.16 21.15 9.93
N GLU A 84 12.58 20.90 11.10
CA GLU A 84 13.12 21.39 12.37
C GLU A 84 14.57 20.92 12.60
N ILE A 85 15.44 21.86 13.01
CA ILE A 85 16.83 21.59 13.33
C ILE A 85 16.94 21.37 14.85
N PRO A 86 17.44 20.21 15.32
CA PRO A 86 17.58 19.94 16.74
C PRO A 86 18.56 20.90 17.44
N ALA A 87 18.41 21.06 18.75
CA ALA A 87 19.29 21.90 19.55
C ALA A 87 20.76 21.44 19.50
N THR A 88 21.66 22.40 19.28
CA THR A 88 23.10 22.17 19.14
C THR A 88 23.79 22.04 20.51
N ASN A 89 24.71 21.08 20.64
CA ASN A 89 25.59 20.88 21.77
C ASN A 89 27.02 20.54 21.30
N SER A 90 27.97 20.46 22.24
CA SER A 90 29.39 20.22 21.94
C SER A 90 29.69 18.90 21.23
N PHE A 91 28.79 17.92 21.31
CA PHE A 91 28.96 16.59 20.74
C PHE A 91 28.28 16.41 19.38
N ASN A 92 27.23 17.19 19.07
CA ASN A 92 26.47 17.09 17.82
C ASN A 92 26.68 18.28 16.86
N TYR A 93 27.52 19.27 17.21
CA TYR A 93 27.71 20.51 16.43
C TYR A 93 27.94 20.27 14.93
N PHE A 94 28.84 19.35 14.57
CA PHE A 94 29.15 19.05 13.18
C PHE A 94 27.99 18.37 12.45
N ASP A 95 27.30 17.45 13.14
CA ASP A 95 26.16 16.72 12.58
C ASP A 95 24.97 17.66 12.38
N VAL A 96 24.69 18.57 13.32
CA VAL A 96 23.68 19.62 13.19
C VAL A 96 24.02 20.55 12.01
N ALA A 97 25.27 20.98 11.86
CA ALA A 97 25.69 21.78 10.72
C ALA A 97 25.51 21.04 9.38
N GLN A 98 25.78 19.74 9.36
CA GLN A 98 25.56 18.89 8.18
C GLN A 98 24.06 18.71 7.88
N LEU A 99 23.22 18.54 8.89
CA LEU A 99 21.77 18.46 8.76
C LEU A 99 21.21 19.76 8.19
N SER A 100 21.60 20.92 8.73
CA SER A 100 21.19 22.24 8.21
C SER A 100 21.60 22.42 6.75
N TYR A 101 22.82 22.01 6.38
CA TYR A 101 23.25 22.03 4.97
C TYR A 101 22.36 21.15 4.07
N LEU A 102 21.99 19.94 4.54
CA LEU A 102 21.11 19.05 3.80
C LEU A 102 19.70 19.59 3.69
N HIS A 103 19.12 20.13 4.77
CA HIS A 103 17.79 20.78 4.75
C HIS A 103 17.74 21.89 3.70
N ASN A 104 18.75 22.78 3.66
CA ASN A 104 18.85 23.81 2.63
C ASN A 104 18.91 23.26 1.20
N LYS A 105 19.54 22.09 0.99
CA LYS A 105 19.56 21.42 -0.32
C LYS A 105 18.22 20.77 -0.64
N ILE A 106 17.58 20.13 0.33
CA ILE A 106 16.26 19.50 0.16
C ILE A 106 15.24 20.57 -0.22
N GLU A 107 15.20 21.70 0.48
CA GLU A 107 14.34 22.84 0.16
C GLU A 107 14.55 23.33 -1.27
N LYS A 108 15.81 23.56 -1.67
CA LYS A 108 16.14 23.97 -3.05
C LYS A 108 15.62 22.98 -4.10
N TYR A 109 15.81 21.68 -3.90
CA TYR A 109 15.38 20.66 -4.86
C TYR A 109 13.86 20.43 -4.84
N PHE A 110 13.23 20.59 -3.68
CA PHE A 110 11.78 20.56 -3.53
C PHE A 110 11.15 21.71 -4.33
N LYS A 111 11.59 22.95 -4.11
CA LYS A 111 11.12 24.13 -4.85
C LYS A 111 11.29 23.98 -6.36
N LEU A 112 12.45 23.51 -6.82
CA LEU A 112 12.68 23.27 -8.24
C LEU A 112 11.73 22.21 -8.83
N SER A 113 11.42 21.15 -8.06
CA SER A 113 10.44 20.14 -8.49
C SER A 113 9.01 20.68 -8.49
N PHE A 114 8.69 21.55 -7.53
CA PHE A 114 7.40 22.20 -7.39
C PHE A 114 7.14 23.14 -8.57
N ASP A 115 8.07 24.07 -8.84
CA ASP A 115 7.99 25.05 -9.92
C ASP A 115 7.79 24.36 -11.29
N LEU A 116 8.55 23.29 -11.55
CA LEU A 116 8.41 22.49 -12.78
C LEU A 116 7.03 21.84 -12.90
N LYS A 117 6.48 21.31 -11.80
CA LYS A 117 5.15 20.68 -11.82
C LYS A 117 4.06 21.73 -12.04
N THR A 118 4.17 22.89 -11.39
CA THR A 118 3.27 24.04 -11.59
C THR A 118 3.31 24.54 -13.04
N GLU A 119 4.49 24.67 -13.63
CA GLU A 119 4.64 25.07 -15.04
C GLU A 119 3.93 24.09 -15.99
N ILE A 120 4.07 22.78 -15.78
CA ILE A 120 3.41 21.75 -16.59
C ILE A 120 1.88 21.81 -16.44
N LEU A 121 1.36 22.00 -15.22
CA LEU A 121 -0.07 22.11 -14.97
C LEU A 121 -0.65 23.38 -15.61
N ASN A 122 0.05 24.51 -15.49
CA ASN A 122 -0.34 25.77 -16.14
C ASN A 122 -0.37 25.63 -17.66
N ASN A 123 0.68 25.04 -18.26
CA ASN A 123 0.71 24.79 -19.70
C ASN A 123 -0.44 23.88 -20.16
N LYS A 124 -0.84 22.90 -19.33
CA LYS A 124 -2.00 22.02 -19.60
C LYS A 124 -3.31 22.80 -19.51
N ILE A 125 -3.50 23.66 -18.50
CA ILE A 125 -4.68 24.53 -18.39
C ILE A 125 -4.79 25.44 -19.62
N GLU A 126 -3.71 26.10 -20.01
CA GLU A 126 -3.71 27.00 -21.18
C GLU A 126 -4.04 26.25 -22.47
N LEU A 127 -3.54 25.03 -22.64
CA LEU A 127 -3.93 24.17 -23.75
C LEU A 127 -5.43 23.82 -23.71
N ILE A 128 -5.99 23.48 -22.55
CA ILE A 128 -7.43 23.16 -22.43
C ILE A 128 -8.28 24.40 -22.71
N LYS A 129 -7.90 25.57 -22.20
CA LYS A 129 -8.55 26.85 -22.50
C LYS A 129 -8.54 27.15 -24.01
N ALA A 130 -7.42 26.89 -24.69
CA ALA A 130 -7.31 27.05 -26.13
C ALA A 130 -8.21 26.09 -26.94
N MET A 131 -8.50 24.90 -26.39
CA MET A 131 -9.35 23.90 -27.02
C MET A 131 -10.85 24.18 -26.87
N ILE A 132 -11.27 24.89 -25.82
CA ILE A 132 -12.69 25.22 -25.59
C ILE A 132 -13.32 26.01 -26.75
N PRO A 133 -12.72 27.11 -27.24
CA PRO A 133 -13.22 27.84 -28.41
C PRO A 133 -13.34 26.96 -29.66
N LEU A 134 -12.38 26.05 -29.87
CA LEU A 134 -12.39 25.14 -31.02
C LEU A 134 -13.52 24.11 -30.93
N VAL A 135 -13.79 23.57 -29.74
CA VAL A 135 -14.94 22.69 -29.50
C VAL A 135 -16.25 23.44 -29.75
N ASN A 136 -16.35 24.68 -29.28
CA ASN A 136 -17.55 25.52 -29.50
C ASN A 136 -17.75 25.83 -30.99
N TYR A 137 -16.67 26.09 -31.73
CA TYR A 137 -16.74 26.30 -33.17
C TYR A 137 -17.25 25.05 -33.90
N LEU A 138 -16.74 23.86 -33.56
CA LEU A 138 -17.16 22.60 -34.16
C LEU A 138 -18.55 22.14 -33.73
N TYR A 139 -19.03 22.62 -32.57
CA TYR A 139 -20.43 22.46 -32.16
C TYR A 139 -21.37 23.26 -33.08
N SER A 140 -21.03 24.52 -33.36
CA SER A 140 -21.81 25.39 -34.26
C SER A 140 -21.64 25.06 -35.75
N ASN A 141 -20.52 24.42 -36.12
CA ASN A 141 -20.18 24.02 -37.47
C ASN A 141 -19.83 22.53 -37.50
N PRO A 142 -20.82 21.61 -37.48
CA PRO A 142 -20.57 20.19 -37.38
C PRO A 142 -19.72 19.67 -38.54
N MET A 143 -18.50 19.25 -38.22
CA MET A 143 -17.58 18.59 -39.15
C MET A 143 -17.26 17.20 -38.63
N PRO A 144 -17.01 16.21 -39.50
CA PRO A 144 -16.70 14.84 -39.10
C PRO A 144 -15.26 14.72 -38.57
N ILE A 145 -15.04 15.33 -37.42
CA ILE A 145 -13.78 15.46 -36.71
C ILE A 145 -13.99 15.01 -35.26
N LEU A 146 -13.07 14.21 -34.74
CA LEU A 146 -13.03 13.78 -33.33
C LEU A 146 -11.82 14.39 -32.63
N PHE A 147 -11.94 14.56 -31.32
CA PHE A 147 -10.85 14.99 -30.45
C PHE A 147 -10.10 13.79 -29.86
N ARG A 148 -8.76 13.84 -29.88
CA ARG A 148 -7.88 12.96 -29.11
C ARG A 148 -7.86 13.38 -27.65
N THR A 149 -9.00 13.19 -26.99
CA THR A 149 -9.16 13.51 -25.56
C THR A 149 -8.12 12.77 -24.73
N SER A 150 -7.76 11.53 -25.06
CA SER A 150 -6.71 10.77 -24.34
C SER A 150 -5.32 11.42 -24.33
N ARG A 151 -4.94 12.15 -25.38
CA ARG A 151 -3.65 12.89 -25.42
C ARG A 151 -3.73 14.21 -24.67
N LEU A 152 -4.83 14.93 -24.85
CA LEU A 152 -5.12 16.19 -24.18
C LEU A 152 -5.27 16.03 -22.66
N MET A 153 -5.87 14.90 -22.26
CA MET A 153 -6.14 14.51 -20.88
C MET A 153 -5.04 13.59 -20.32
N SER A 154 -3.88 13.51 -20.99
CA SER A 154 -2.76 12.71 -20.45
C SER A 154 -2.46 13.15 -19.01
N PRO A 155 -2.21 12.19 -18.08
CA PRO A 155 -1.96 12.53 -16.69
C PRO A 155 -0.77 13.48 -16.59
N ALA A 156 -0.97 14.64 -15.97
CA ALA A 156 0.11 15.62 -15.77
C ALA A 156 1.27 15.03 -14.96
N ASP A 157 0.98 14.02 -14.14
CA ASP A 157 1.99 13.24 -13.41
C ASP A 157 2.94 12.47 -14.34
N ARG A 158 2.49 12.01 -15.52
CA ARG A 158 3.35 11.29 -16.47
C ARG A 158 4.36 12.22 -17.15
N SER A 159 3.92 13.42 -17.53
CA SER A 159 4.78 14.45 -18.12
C SER A 159 5.73 15.04 -17.07
N SER A 160 5.21 15.37 -15.88
CA SER A 160 6.04 15.88 -14.79
C SER A 160 7.05 14.85 -14.30
N PHE A 161 6.73 13.55 -14.24
CA PHE A 161 7.68 12.51 -13.88
C PHE A 161 8.91 12.44 -14.80
N ILE A 162 8.72 12.63 -16.12
CA ILE A 162 9.84 12.59 -17.09
C ILE A 162 10.83 13.73 -16.84
N TYR A 163 10.33 14.95 -16.62
CA TYR A 163 11.16 16.14 -16.42
C TYR A 163 11.70 16.29 -14.98
N SER A 164 10.97 15.78 -13.98
CA SER A 164 11.34 15.87 -12.55
C SER A 164 12.18 14.69 -12.05
N ARG A 165 12.41 13.63 -12.84
CA ARG A 165 13.09 12.40 -12.41
C ARG A 165 14.46 12.64 -11.77
N LYS A 166 15.29 13.51 -12.35
CA LYS A 166 16.64 13.81 -11.84
C LYS A 166 16.59 14.61 -10.52
N PRO A 167 15.86 15.73 -10.43
CA PRO A 167 15.61 16.44 -9.17
C PRO A 167 15.02 15.54 -8.07
N LEU A 168 13.98 14.75 -8.38
CA LEU A 168 13.30 13.88 -7.41
C LEU A 168 14.21 12.78 -6.86
N ARG A 169 15.00 12.12 -7.71
CA ARG A 169 15.99 11.12 -7.24
C ARG A 169 17.01 11.74 -6.30
N ARG A 170 17.46 12.96 -6.61
CA ARG A 170 18.41 13.68 -5.76
C ARG A 170 17.76 14.13 -4.45
N LEU A 171 16.51 14.59 -4.48
CA LEU A 171 15.71 14.93 -3.30
C LEU A 171 15.54 13.72 -2.37
N GLN A 172 15.18 12.55 -2.91
CA GLN A 172 15.03 11.31 -2.13
C GLN A 172 16.35 10.89 -1.47
N SER A 173 17.46 10.95 -2.20
CA SER A 173 18.79 10.64 -1.65
C SER A 173 19.20 11.60 -0.54
N LEU A 174 18.91 12.91 -0.71
CA LEU A 174 19.18 13.91 0.32
C LEU A 174 18.31 13.68 1.57
N ARG A 175 17.02 13.35 1.41
CA ARG A 175 16.11 13.05 2.52
C ARG A 175 16.57 11.86 3.36
N ARG A 176 16.99 10.76 2.71
CA ARG A 176 17.54 9.59 3.41
C ARG A 176 18.78 9.96 4.23
N LYS A 177 19.71 10.69 3.62
CA LYS A 177 20.93 11.13 4.32
C LYS A 177 20.62 12.09 5.47
N SER A 178 19.60 12.95 5.31
CA SER A 178 19.10 13.85 6.35
C SER A 178 18.57 13.07 7.55
N TYR A 179 17.78 12.03 7.29
CA TYR A 179 17.23 11.15 8.32
C TYR A 179 18.36 10.44 9.10
N ASP A 180 19.35 9.89 8.41
CA ASP A 180 20.50 9.22 9.04
C ASP A 180 21.27 10.16 10.00
N ILE A 181 21.48 11.41 9.58
CA ILE A 181 22.15 12.42 10.40
C ILE A 181 21.26 12.88 11.55
N ASN A 182 19.96 13.06 11.31
CA ASN A 182 19.03 13.44 12.36
C ASN A 182 18.98 12.40 13.48
N LEU A 183 18.95 11.11 13.13
CA LEU A 183 19.09 10.02 14.09
C LEU A 183 20.40 10.15 14.87
N LYS A 184 21.53 10.36 14.19
CA LYS A 184 22.83 10.54 14.85
C LYS A 184 22.83 11.69 15.86
N ILE A 185 22.18 12.81 15.55
CA ILE A 185 22.05 13.98 16.45
C ILE A 185 21.19 13.63 17.67
N HIS A 186 20.03 13.00 17.47
CA HIS A 186 19.16 12.58 18.57
C HIS A 186 19.81 11.55 19.49
N PHE A 187 20.78 10.80 18.99
CA PHE A 187 21.57 9.84 19.75
C PHE A 187 22.91 10.41 20.23
N THR A 188 22.98 11.72 20.44
CA THR A 188 24.16 12.40 20.98
C THR A 188 23.83 13.13 22.30
N PRO A 189 24.44 12.75 23.43
CA PRO A 189 25.59 11.85 23.57
C PRO A 189 25.25 10.38 23.26
N PRO A 190 26.19 9.61 22.68
CA PRO A 190 25.99 8.22 22.29
C PRO A 190 25.23 7.43 23.35
N PRO A 191 24.02 6.92 23.05
CA PRO A 191 23.35 5.98 23.91
C PRO A 191 24.21 4.71 24.01
N PHE A 192 23.94 3.88 25.01
CA PHE A 192 24.57 2.56 25.16
C PHE A 192 26.09 2.52 25.48
N ARG A 193 26.62 3.57 26.14
CA ARG A 193 28.04 3.62 26.58
C ARG A 193 28.41 2.59 27.66
N SER A 194 27.44 2.11 28.45
CA SER A 194 27.70 1.21 29.57
C SER A 194 27.21 -0.20 29.25
N ARG A 195 28.14 -1.15 29.13
CA ARG A 195 27.81 -2.58 28.93
C ARG A 195 26.77 -3.08 29.94
N ARG A 196 26.90 -2.71 31.22
CA ARG A 196 25.96 -3.10 32.27
C ARG A 196 24.55 -2.57 32.01
N LYS A 197 24.42 -1.29 31.63
CA LYS A 197 23.11 -0.69 31.28
C LYS A 197 22.52 -1.30 30.01
N ASN A 198 23.35 -1.68 29.04
CA ASN A 198 22.91 -2.32 27.80
C ASN A 198 22.36 -3.73 28.07
N ILE A 199 23.07 -4.52 28.89
CA ILE A 199 22.58 -5.84 29.32
C ILE A 199 21.26 -5.69 30.07
N GLN A 200 21.15 -4.72 30.99
CA GLN A 200 19.90 -4.47 31.70
C GLN A 200 18.76 -4.06 30.75
N PHE A 201 19.04 -3.18 29.79
CA PHE A 201 18.08 -2.77 28.76
C PHE A 201 17.55 -3.98 27.96
N LEU A 202 18.45 -4.80 27.43
CA LEU A 202 18.09 -6.00 26.68
C LEU A 202 17.33 -7.01 27.54
N ASN A 203 17.76 -7.24 28.79
CA ASN A 203 17.04 -8.14 29.69
C ASN A 203 15.61 -7.66 29.95
N ASN A 204 15.44 -6.38 30.26
CA ASN A 204 14.11 -5.80 30.47
C ASN A 204 13.22 -5.94 29.22
N LEU A 205 13.78 -5.74 28.02
CA LEU A 205 13.04 -5.87 26.77
C LEU A 205 12.61 -7.32 26.51
N ILE A 206 13.50 -8.28 26.76
CA ILE A 206 13.19 -9.72 26.64
C ILE A 206 12.13 -10.12 27.67
N ASP A 207 12.24 -9.65 28.92
CA ASP A 207 11.26 -9.93 29.98
C ASP A 207 9.86 -9.38 29.62
N GLN A 208 9.81 -8.21 28.98
CA GLN A 208 8.56 -7.66 28.43
C GLN A 208 8.00 -8.54 27.31
N GLY A 209 8.84 -9.01 26.39
CA GLY A 209 8.42 -9.94 25.34
C GLY A 209 7.88 -11.26 25.90
N LEU A 210 8.54 -11.82 26.92
CA LEU A 210 8.06 -13.01 27.64
C LEU A 210 6.70 -12.78 28.29
N ALA A 211 6.50 -11.63 28.95
CA ALA A 211 5.23 -11.29 29.58
C ALA A 211 4.11 -11.03 28.56
N ALA A 212 4.45 -10.52 27.37
CA ALA A 212 3.50 -10.21 26.30
C ALA A 212 3.23 -11.39 25.35
N LYS A 213 3.98 -12.49 25.48
CA LYS A 213 3.85 -13.73 24.69
C LYS A 213 2.41 -14.25 24.72
N LYS A 214 1.86 -14.54 23.55
CA LYS A 214 0.50 -15.09 23.43
C LYS A 214 0.51 -16.59 23.71
N THR A 215 -0.53 -17.07 24.40
CA THR A 215 -0.66 -18.48 24.77
C THR A 215 -0.67 -19.38 23.54
N GLY A 216 0.19 -20.40 23.54
CA GLY A 216 0.29 -21.37 22.44
C GLY A 216 1.05 -20.86 21.21
N THR A 217 1.69 -19.68 21.28
CA THR A 217 2.60 -19.17 20.25
C THR A 217 3.87 -18.63 20.89
N THR A 218 4.89 -18.32 20.09
CA THR A 218 6.07 -17.55 20.53
C THR A 218 5.97 -16.08 20.15
N TYR A 219 4.84 -15.66 19.60
CA TYR A 219 4.59 -14.30 19.17
C TYR A 219 4.21 -13.39 20.35
N PHE A 220 4.67 -12.15 20.29
CA PHE A 220 4.25 -11.04 21.15
C PHE A 220 4.14 -9.77 20.27
N PRO A 221 3.25 -8.81 20.59
CA PRO A 221 3.15 -7.56 19.82
C PRO A 221 4.42 -6.71 19.91
N GLU A 222 4.56 -5.70 19.05
CA GLU A 222 5.66 -4.73 19.13
C GLU A 222 5.78 -4.10 20.52
N LEU A 223 7.00 -4.06 21.06
CA LEU A 223 7.31 -3.47 22.35
C LEU A 223 7.74 -2.01 22.20
N GLU A 224 7.41 -1.17 23.20
CA GLU A 224 7.65 0.27 23.22
C GLU A 224 9.11 0.70 22.92
N LYS A 225 10.09 -0.18 23.18
CA LYS A 225 11.52 0.12 23.03
C LYS A 225 12.21 -0.70 21.94
N GLU A 226 11.46 -1.29 21.01
CA GLU A 226 12.03 -2.00 19.86
C GLU A 226 12.87 -1.08 18.95
N ASP A 227 12.46 0.16 18.72
CA ASP A 227 13.27 1.13 17.95
C ASP A 227 14.66 1.38 18.56
N LEU A 228 14.72 1.46 19.90
CA LEU A 228 15.99 1.62 20.62
C LEU A 228 16.86 0.37 20.53
N LEU A 229 16.26 -0.82 20.48
CA LEU A 229 16.96 -2.06 20.20
C LEU A 229 17.55 -2.01 18.78
N TYR A 230 16.77 -1.64 17.78
CA TYR A 230 17.24 -1.57 16.40
C TYR A 230 18.42 -0.62 16.24
N LEU A 231 18.37 0.53 16.91
CA LEU A 231 19.52 1.41 16.97
C LEU A 231 20.71 0.72 17.65
N PHE A 232 20.51 0.15 18.84
CA PHE A 232 21.58 -0.49 19.59
C PHE A 232 22.30 -1.54 18.75
N LEU A 233 21.56 -2.37 18.02
CA LEU A 233 22.08 -3.46 17.20
C LEU A 233 22.99 -2.98 16.05
N LYS A 234 22.80 -1.75 15.56
CA LYS A 234 23.60 -1.12 14.50
C LYS A 234 24.89 -0.47 14.99
N LEU A 235 25.03 -0.22 16.29
CA LEU A 235 26.17 0.50 16.84
C LEU A 235 27.40 -0.41 17.01
N PRO A 236 28.63 0.12 16.96
CA PRO A 236 29.85 -0.66 17.18
C PRO A 236 29.95 -1.33 18.57
N VAL A 237 29.15 -0.87 19.54
CA VAL A 237 29.06 -1.46 20.88
C VAL A 237 28.18 -2.71 20.92
N SER A 238 27.37 -2.94 19.88
CA SER A 238 26.52 -4.11 19.68
C SER A 238 27.35 -5.40 19.64
N PRO A 239 26.85 -6.52 20.16
CA PRO A 239 27.46 -7.82 19.94
C PRO A 239 27.47 -8.21 18.45
N LEU A 240 26.47 -7.80 17.66
CA LEU A 240 26.39 -8.14 16.23
C LEU A 240 27.55 -7.55 15.41
N PHE A 241 27.95 -6.32 15.73
CA PHE A 241 29.07 -5.66 15.03
C PHE A 241 30.41 -6.35 15.32
N LYS A 242 30.58 -6.86 16.55
CA LYS A 242 31.80 -7.56 16.96
C LYS A 242 31.94 -8.92 16.27
N GLU A 243 30.84 -9.64 16.13
CA GLU A 243 30.79 -10.93 15.42
C GLU A 243 30.64 -10.78 13.89
N LYS A 244 30.73 -9.55 13.36
CA LYS A 244 30.59 -9.24 11.92
C LYS A 244 29.27 -9.70 11.31
N LEU A 245 28.22 -9.79 12.12
CA LEU A 245 26.84 -10.00 11.67
C LEU A 245 26.20 -8.68 11.21
N TYR A 246 26.88 -7.55 11.44
CA TYR A 246 26.50 -6.23 10.93
C TYR A 246 27.76 -5.45 10.47
N PRO A 247 27.72 -4.70 9.34
CA PRO A 247 26.57 -4.46 8.45
C PRO A 247 26.15 -5.70 7.66
N LEU A 248 24.88 -5.72 7.24
CA LEU A 248 24.29 -6.79 6.43
C LEU A 248 24.90 -6.82 5.01
N PRO A 249 24.98 -8.00 4.37
CA PRO A 249 25.55 -8.16 3.03
C PRO A 249 24.71 -7.47 1.94
N PRO A 250 25.27 -7.30 0.73
CA PRO A 250 24.53 -6.79 -0.42
C PRO A 250 23.34 -7.67 -0.80
N GLU A 251 22.37 -7.07 -1.49
CA GLU A 251 21.04 -7.65 -1.76
C GLU A 251 21.05 -8.99 -2.51
N ALA A 252 22.04 -9.20 -3.39
CA ALA A 252 22.18 -10.43 -4.16
C ALA A 252 22.43 -11.69 -3.30
N GLU A 253 22.76 -11.54 -2.02
CA GLU A 253 23.07 -12.63 -1.09
C GLU A 253 21.94 -12.92 -0.09
N LEU A 254 20.83 -12.16 -0.12
CA LEU A 254 19.76 -12.22 0.88
C LEU A 254 18.69 -13.28 0.56
N THR A 255 19.04 -14.56 0.60
CA THR A 255 18.05 -15.66 0.46
C THR A 255 17.30 -15.92 1.78
N PRO A 256 16.11 -16.56 1.77
CA PRO A 256 15.42 -16.96 3.00
C PRO A 256 16.28 -17.83 3.94
N GLU A 257 17.11 -18.72 3.38
CA GLU A 257 18.05 -19.55 4.14
C GLU A 257 19.12 -18.71 4.81
N TYR A 258 19.69 -17.73 4.09
CA TYR A 258 20.64 -16.79 4.67
C TYR A 258 20.01 -15.99 5.81
N ILE A 259 18.80 -15.48 5.64
CA ILE A 259 18.08 -14.73 6.68
C ILE A 259 17.86 -15.60 7.91
N LYS A 260 17.48 -16.87 7.72
CA LYS A 260 17.32 -17.83 8.82
C LYS A 260 18.64 -18.06 9.55
N GLU A 261 19.71 -18.37 8.82
CA GLU A 261 21.05 -18.57 9.39
C GLU A 261 21.54 -17.33 10.15
N TRP A 262 21.30 -16.14 9.59
CA TRP A 262 21.63 -14.88 10.23
C TRP A 262 20.88 -14.70 11.55
N ILE A 263 19.57 -14.97 11.59
CA ILE A 263 18.76 -14.89 12.82
C ILE A 263 19.28 -15.88 13.87
N ASP A 264 19.60 -17.11 13.48
CA ASP A 264 20.13 -18.13 14.39
C ASP A 264 21.49 -17.70 14.98
N ASN A 265 22.42 -17.25 14.13
CA ASN A 265 23.74 -16.76 14.55
C ASN A 265 23.64 -15.49 15.42
N ALA A 266 22.76 -14.55 15.05
CA ALA A 266 22.52 -13.33 15.82
C ALA A 266 21.91 -13.64 17.18
N THR A 267 21.03 -14.63 17.27
CA THR A 267 20.44 -15.09 18.54
C THR A 267 21.51 -15.65 19.46
N ILE A 268 22.37 -16.54 18.96
CA ILE A 268 23.51 -17.09 19.72
C ILE A 268 24.43 -15.97 20.21
N CYS A 269 24.75 -15.02 19.33
CA CYS A 269 25.62 -13.88 19.63
C CYS A 269 25.06 -13.00 20.76
N VAL A 270 23.77 -12.63 20.68
CA VAL A 270 23.12 -11.80 21.70
C VAL A 270 22.91 -12.57 23.00
N ALA A 271 22.54 -13.86 22.95
CA ALA A 271 22.41 -14.71 24.13
C ALA A 271 23.74 -14.84 24.88
N ALA A 272 24.85 -15.04 24.16
CA ALA A 272 26.20 -15.05 24.74
C ALA A 272 26.57 -13.70 25.38
N TYR A 273 26.20 -12.59 24.75
CA TYR A 273 26.40 -11.24 25.30
C TYR A 273 25.67 -11.05 26.64
N LEU A 274 24.45 -11.60 26.74
CA LEU A 274 23.59 -11.56 27.94
C LEU A 274 23.95 -12.62 28.98
N LYS A 275 24.73 -13.64 28.61
CA LYS A 275 25.04 -14.83 29.42
C LYS A 275 23.78 -15.58 29.86
N THR A 276 22.89 -15.84 28.91
CA THR A 276 21.66 -16.61 29.12
C THR A 276 21.67 -17.91 28.32
N GLU A 277 21.19 -18.98 28.94
CA GLU A 277 20.96 -20.30 28.31
C GLU A 277 19.46 -20.65 28.24
N ASP A 278 18.60 -19.73 28.68
CA ASP A 278 17.15 -19.90 28.68
C ASP A 278 16.57 -19.92 27.26
N TYR A 279 15.95 -21.04 26.89
CA TYR A 279 15.33 -21.28 25.59
C TYR A 279 14.14 -20.34 25.31
N ASP A 280 13.33 -19.99 26.32
CA ASP A 280 12.20 -19.07 26.12
C ASP A 280 12.71 -17.67 25.79
N ARG A 281 13.82 -17.24 26.40
CA ARG A 281 14.48 -15.96 26.05
C ARG A 281 15.06 -15.97 24.65
N ALA A 282 15.59 -17.12 24.20
CA ALA A 282 16.09 -17.26 22.84
C ALA A 282 14.96 -17.13 21.81
N ASP A 283 13.79 -17.72 22.06
CA ASP A 283 12.60 -17.56 21.20
C ASP A 283 12.20 -16.08 21.07
N ILE A 284 12.19 -15.32 22.18
CA ILE A 284 11.88 -13.88 22.15
C ILE A 284 12.93 -13.10 21.36
N LEU A 285 14.21 -13.41 21.56
CA LEU A 285 15.30 -12.80 20.80
C LEU A 285 15.17 -13.05 19.30
N GLN A 286 14.80 -14.26 18.88
CA GLN A 286 14.62 -14.59 17.46
C GLN A 286 13.54 -13.70 16.82
N ILE A 287 12.41 -13.47 17.48
CA ILE A 287 11.35 -12.59 16.97
C ILE A 287 11.81 -11.13 16.91
N LEU A 288 12.50 -10.62 17.95
CA LEU A 288 13.07 -9.27 17.95
C LEU A 288 14.07 -9.06 16.81
N LEU A 289 14.94 -10.06 16.59
CA LEU A 289 15.96 -10.03 15.54
C LEU A 289 15.34 -10.17 14.14
N GLN A 290 14.28 -10.96 14.01
CA GLN A 290 13.49 -11.04 12.79
C GLN A 290 12.90 -9.68 12.45
N ARG A 291 12.18 -9.02 13.37
CA ARG A 291 11.63 -7.68 13.11
C ARG A 291 12.72 -6.66 12.76
N PHE A 292 13.84 -6.70 13.47
CA PHE A 292 15.01 -5.86 13.16
C PHE A 292 15.49 -6.03 11.72
N ILE A 293 15.75 -7.27 11.27
CA ILE A 293 16.32 -7.50 9.93
C ILE A 293 15.34 -7.11 8.82
N PHE A 294 14.04 -7.40 8.99
CA PHE A 294 13.01 -7.00 8.02
C PHE A 294 12.82 -5.48 7.97
N THR A 295 12.89 -4.80 9.12
CA THR A 295 12.81 -3.33 9.19
C THR A 295 14.04 -2.67 8.57
N ASP A 296 15.25 -3.17 8.87
CA ASP A 296 16.49 -2.57 8.36
C ASP A 296 16.67 -2.76 6.85
N LEU A 297 16.18 -3.88 6.32
CA LEU A 297 16.31 -4.20 4.91
C LEU A 297 15.09 -3.80 4.07
N TYR A 298 14.02 -3.24 4.65
CA TYR A 298 12.87 -2.80 3.88
C TYR A 298 13.26 -1.72 2.84
N PRO A 299 12.78 -1.80 1.57
CA PRO A 299 11.84 -2.78 1.01
C PRO A 299 12.49 -4.01 0.35
N LYS A 300 13.80 -4.24 0.49
CA LYS A 300 14.54 -5.27 -0.25
C LYS A 300 14.08 -6.71 0.00
N LEU A 301 13.64 -7.01 1.22
CA LEU A 301 13.11 -8.33 1.58
C LEU A 301 11.61 -8.46 1.31
N TYR A 302 10.96 -7.40 0.84
CA TYR A 302 9.53 -7.39 0.56
C TYR A 302 9.28 -7.88 -0.88
N GLU A 303 8.19 -8.60 -1.06
CA GLU A 303 7.86 -9.19 -2.36
C GLU A 303 7.48 -8.14 -3.40
N GLU A 304 7.81 -8.41 -4.67
CA GLU A 304 7.36 -7.56 -5.76
C GLU A 304 5.83 -7.61 -5.88
N PRO A 305 5.19 -6.50 -6.29
CA PRO A 305 3.77 -6.47 -6.57
C PRO A 305 3.39 -7.53 -7.61
N THR A 306 2.23 -8.14 -7.42
CA THR A 306 1.65 -9.07 -8.38
C THR A 306 1.39 -8.38 -9.71
N ASP A 307 1.51 -9.09 -10.82
CA ASP A 307 1.22 -8.52 -12.12
C ASP A 307 -0.23 -8.05 -12.21
N ILE A 308 -0.44 -6.95 -12.94
CA ILE A 308 -1.73 -6.25 -13.00
C ILE A 308 -2.84 -7.15 -13.59
N GLU A 309 -2.50 -8.09 -14.47
CA GLU A 309 -3.47 -8.96 -15.11
C GLU A 309 -4.03 -9.98 -14.13
N THR A 310 -3.15 -10.70 -13.41
CA THR A 310 -3.52 -11.62 -12.34
C THR A 310 -4.35 -10.94 -11.26
N LEU A 311 -3.92 -9.75 -10.83
CA LEU A 311 -4.64 -8.99 -9.80
C LEU A 311 -6.02 -8.52 -10.28
N ASN A 312 -6.14 -8.06 -11.53
CA ASN A 312 -7.43 -7.67 -12.09
C ASN A 312 -8.40 -8.85 -12.24
N ASN A 313 -7.90 -10.04 -12.59
CA ASN A 313 -8.73 -11.24 -12.69
C ASN A 313 -9.22 -11.68 -11.31
N TYR A 314 -8.33 -11.69 -10.33
CA TYR A 314 -8.68 -11.95 -8.93
C TYR A 314 -9.74 -10.97 -8.40
N ASN A 315 -9.54 -9.67 -8.60
CA ASN A 315 -10.47 -8.64 -8.13
C ASN A 315 -11.85 -8.74 -8.78
N LYS A 316 -11.93 -9.13 -10.06
CA LYS A 316 -13.23 -9.40 -10.71
C LYS A 316 -13.97 -10.55 -10.05
N ASN A 317 -13.28 -11.61 -9.65
CA ASN A 317 -13.89 -12.77 -9.00
C ASN A 317 -14.36 -12.43 -7.58
N ILE A 318 -13.53 -11.72 -6.81
CA ILE A 318 -13.95 -11.16 -5.52
C ILE A 318 -15.21 -10.29 -5.68
N GLU A 319 -15.26 -9.38 -6.65
CA GLU A 319 -16.42 -8.49 -6.86
C GLU A 319 -17.70 -9.25 -7.25
N LYS A 320 -17.58 -10.39 -7.94
CA LYS A 320 -18.72 -11.27 -8.20
C LYS A 320 -19.14 -11.98 -6.93
N PHE A 321 -18.20 -12.57 -6.19
CA PHE A 321 -18.46 -13.32 -4.97
C PHE A 321 -19.09 -12.43 -3.90
N ARG A 322 -18.60 -11.20 -3.74
CA ARG A 322 -19.06 -10.21 -2.76
C ARG A 322 -20.56 -9.90 -2.85
N LYS A 323 -21.14 -10.04 -4.04
CA LYS A 323 -22.56 -9.76 -4.33
C LYS A 323 -23.48 -10.95 -4.10
N LYS A 324 -22.93 -12.16 -3.96
CA LYS A 324 -23.71 -13.34 -3.56
C LYS A 324 -24.23 -13.17 -2.14
N ASN A 325 -25.32 -13.86 -1.81
CA ASN A 325 -25.80 -13.90 -0.43
C ASN A 325 -25.10 -15.01 0.38
N PRO A 326 -25.11 -14.93 1.72
CA PRO A 326 -24.46 -15.92 2.60
C PRO A 326 -24.86 -17.37 2.35
N ILE A 327 -26.12 -17.63 1.98
CA ILE A 327 -26.62 -18.99 1.76
C ILE A 327 -26.09 -19.54 0.42
N GLU A 328 -26.04 -18.70 -0.62
CA GLU A 328 -25.48 -19.05 -1.94
C GLU A 328 -24.00 -19.43 -1.87
N VAL A 329 -23.25 -18.85 -0.94
CA VAL A 329 -21.84 -19.17 -0.70
C VAL A 329 -21.63 -20.28 0.34
N GLY A 330 -22.69 -20.97 0.74
CA GLY A 330 -22.59 -22.15 1.63
C GLY A 330 -22.45 -21.84 3.12
N ILE A 331 -22.60 -20.58 3.56
CA ILE A 331 -22.58 -20.26 5.00
C ILE A 331 -23.86 -20.78 5.66
N LYS A 332 -23.70 -21.64 6.68
CA LYS A 332 -24.83 -22.17 7.45
C LYS A 332 -25.61 -21.06 8.16
N GLY A 333 -26.94 -21.15 8.12
CA GLY A 333 -27.87 -20.20 8.74
C GLY A 333 -27.55 -19.82 10.19
N LYS A 334 -27.07 -20.77 11.02
CA LYS A 334 -26.71 -20.51 12.43
C LYS A 334 -25.56 -19.52 12.62
N TYR A 335 -24.77 -19.24 11.58
CA TYR A 335 -23.69 -18.24 11.59
C TYR A 335 -24.09 -16.92 10.92
N ILE A 336 -25.32 -16.80 10.45
CA ILE A 336 -25.88 -15.61 9.81
C ILE A 336 -26.76 -14.90 10.84
N LYS A 337 -26.71 -13.57 10.87
CA LYS A 337 -27.62 -12.79 11.73
C LYS A 337 -28.97 -12.68 11.03
N GLU A 338 -30.04 -12.76 11.82
CA GLU A 338 -31.41 -12.56 11.32
C GLU A 338 -31.54 -11.25 10.53
N GLY A 339 -32.10 -11.34 9.32
CA GLY A 339 -32.28 -10.23 8.39
C GLY A 339 -31.08 -9.96 7.46
N TYR A 340 -30.09 -10.84 7.45
CA TYR A 340 -28.89 -10.77 6.59
C TYR A 340 -28.74 -11.97 5.65
N GLU A 341 -29.71 -12.88 5.62
CA GLU A 341 -29.72 -14.08 4.79
C GLU A 341 -29.73 -13.76 3.30
N ASP A 342 -30.48 -12.74 2.89
CA ASP A 342 -30.64 -12.32 1.49
C ASP A 342 -29.73 -11.14 1.09
N LYS A 343 -28.87 -10.69 2.02
CA LYS A 343 -27.99 -9.53 1.80
C LYS A 343 -26.67 -9.94 1.18
N PRO A 344 -25.92 -9.02 0.53
CA PRO A 344 -24.57 -9.29 0.08
C PRO A 344 -23.65 -9.76 1.21
N VAL A 345 -22.76 -10.72 0.94
CA VAL A 345 -21.85 -11.29 1.96
C VAL A 345 -20.99 -10.24 2.67
N GLU A 346 -20.62 -9.15 2.00
CA GLU A 346 -19.86 -8.06 2.63
C GLU A 346 -20.60 -7.40 3.81
N GLU A 347 -21.92 -7.35 3.76
CA GLU A 347 -22.73 -6.75 4.83
C GLU A 347 -22.66 -7.57 6.12
N LEU A 348 -22.28 -8.86 6.06
CA LEU A 348 -22.09 -9.69 7.25
C LEU A 348 -21.03 -9.13 8.21
N PHE A 349 -20.07 -8.37 7.70
CA PHE A 349 -18.93 -7.87 8.49
C PHE A 349 -19.09 -6.40 8.88
N LEU A 350 -20.22 -5.77 8.52
CA LEU A 350 -20.55 -4.37 8.88
C LEU A 350 -21.57 -4.26 10.01
N ILE A 351 -22.01 -5.40 10.56
CA ILE A 351 -23.12 -5.51 11.50
C ILE A 351 -22.77 -4.96 12.89
N ASP A 352 -21.62 -5.36 13.41
CA ASP A 352 -21.15 -5.07 14.76
C ASP A 352 -19.62 -5.18 14.84
N GLU A 353 -19.03 -4.76 15.96
CA GLU A 353 -17.58 -4.76 16.16
C GLU A 353 -16.96 -6.17 16.07
N ASN A 354 -17.66 -7.20 16.54
CA ASN A 354 -17.17 -8.59 16.47
C ASN A 354 -17.10 -9.09 15.02
N SER A 355 -18.04 -8.65 14.20
CA SER A 355 -18.09 -8.99 12.78
C SER A 355 -17.11 -8.16 11.95
N LYS A 356 -16.79 -6.93 12.37
CA LYS A 356 -15.81 -6.09 11.69
C LYS A 356 -14.36 -6.47 12.00
N SER A 357 -14.09 -6.90 13.23
CA SER A 357 -12.73 -7.16 13.71
C SER A 357 -11.88 -8.10 12.84
N PRO A 358 -12.41 -9.20 12.26
CA PRO A 358 -11.63 -10.04 11.34
C PRO A 358 -11.10 -9.27 10.13
N ILE A 359 -11.93 -8.38 9.53
CA ILE A 359 -11.54 -7.54 8.40
C ILE A 359 -10.43 -6.57 8.80
N ASP A 360 -10.57 -5.92 9.95
CA ASP A 360 -9.59 -4.95 10.43
C ASP A 360 -8.21 -5.61 10.63
N TRP A 361 -8.17 -6.85 11.16
CA TRP A 361 -6.94 -7.62 11.28
C TRP A 361 -6.34 -8.02 9.92
N ILE A 362 -7.15 -8.49 8.98
CA ILE A 362 -6.65 -8.81 7.63
C ILE A 362 -6.08 -7.58 6.95
N ASN A 363 -6.77 -6.44 6.99
CA ASN A 363 -6.29 -5.19 6.40
C ASN A 363 -4.98 -4.72 7.07
N LEU A 364 -4.84 -4.91 8.39
CA LEU A 364 -3.60 -4.57 9.10
C LEU A 364 -2.39 -5.35 8.58
N SER A 365 -2.59 -6.59 8.12
CA SER A 365 -1.49 -7.44 7.62
C SER A 365 -0.75 -6.85 6.41
N GLU A 366 -1.41 -6.00 5.59
CA GLU A 366 -0.79 -5.33 4.44
C GLU A 366 0.25 -4.28 4.87
N PHE A 367 0.15 -3.77 6.10
CA PHE A 367 1.06 -2.75 6.64
C PHE A 367 2.22 -3.35 7.44
N CYS A 368 2.22 -4.67 7.66
CA CYS A 368 3.26 -5.36 8.42
C CYS A 368 4.53 -5.54 7.59
N ILE A 369 5.64 -4.94 8.02
CA ILE A 369 6.95 -5.10 7.38
C ILE A 369 7.50 -6.51 7.62
N ALA A 370 7.46 -6.97 8.87
CA ALA A 370 7.95 -8.30 9.23
C ALA A 370 6.86 -9.36 8.93
N PRO A 371 7.20 -10.47 8.28
CA PRO A 371 6.21 -11.48 7.87
C PRO A 371 5.55 -12.17 9.06
N ILE A 372 6.21 -12.23 10.23
CA ILE A 372 5.63 -12.83 11.44
C ILE A 372 4.47 -12.00 11.99
N ASP A 373 4.54 -10.67 11.85
CA ASP A 373 3.47 -9.76 12.26
C ASP A 373 2.27 -9.88 11.31
N ALA A 374 2.52 -10.00 10.01
CA ALA A 374 1.49 -10.30 9.03
C ALA A 374 0.80 -11.65 9.33
N ALA A 375 1.58 -12.71 9.55
CA ALA A 375 1.04 -14.03 9.89
C ALA A 375 0.23 -14.02 11.20
N PHE A 376 0.65 -13.23 12.19
CA PHE A 376 -0.12 -13.04 13.42
C PHE A 376 -1.46 -12.33 13.16
N CYS A 377 -1.48 -11.30 12.30
CA CYS A 377 -2.72 -10.65 11.89
C CYS A 377 -3.69 -11.64 11.23
N LEU A 378 -3.20 -12.55 10.37
CA LEU A 378 -4.01 -13.61 9.78
C LEU A 378 -4.59 -14.55 10.85
N ALA A 379 -3.78 -14.97 11.82
CA ALA A 379 -4.24 -15.81 12.92
C ALA A 379 -5.27 -15.09 13.80
N LYS A 380 -5.11 -13.79 14.04
CA LYS A 380 -6.08 -12.98 14.76
C LYS A 380 -7.39 -12.86 14.00
N ALA A 381 -7.34 -12.61 12.70
CA ALA A 381 -8.54 -12.60 11.88
C ALA A 381 -9.30 -13.93 12.00
N HIS A 382 -8.60 -15.06 11.91
CA HIS A 382 -9.20 -16.38 12.09
C HIS A 382 -9.83 -16.57 13.49
N GLU A 383 -9.13 -16.19 14.56
CA GLU A 383 -9.67 -16.28 15.94
C GLU A 383 -10.94 -15.44 16.11
N HIS A 384 -10.95 -14.21 15.60
CA HIS A 384 -12.12 -13.33 15.65
C HIS A 384 -13.26 -13.86 14.78
N LEU A 385 -12.94 -14.48 13.64
CA LEU A 385 -13.93 -15.12 12.77
C LEU A 385 -14.61 -16.29 13.47
N SER A 386 -13.84 -17.18 14.10
CA SER A 386 -14.39 -18.28 14.90
C SER A 386 -15.24 -17.77 16.06
N MET A 387 -14.81 -16.71 16.73
CA MET A 387 -15.57 -16.09 17.82
C MET A 387 -16.90 -15.50 17.32
N MET A 388 -16.89 -14.80 16.18
CA MET A 388 -18.10 -14.31 15.52
C MET A 388 -19.09 -15.46 15.27
N CYS A 389 -18.61 -16.58 14.72
CA CYS A 389 -19.44 -17.76 14.44
C CYS A 389 -20.09 -18.32 15.71
N VAL A 390 -19.28 -18.54 16.76
CA VAL A 390 -19.74 -19.10 18.03
C VAL A 390 -20.78 -18.18 18.69
N LEU A 391 -20.54 -16.86 18.69
CA LEU A 391 -21.47 -15.89 19.27
C LEU A 391 -22.80 -15.84 18.52
N ARG A 392 -22.79 -15.97 17.18
CA ARG A 392 -24.01 -16.01 16.37
C ARG A 392 -24.78 -17.31 16.58
N ALA A 393 -24.11 -18.45 16.53
CA ALA A 393 -24.73 -19.76 16.80
C ALA A 393 -25.31 -19.83 18.22
N ALA A 394 -24.67 -19.19 19.20
CA ALA A 394 -25.19 -19.12 20.56
C ALA A 394 -26.46 -18.26 20.69
N LYS A 395 -26.63 -17.23 19.85
CA LYS A 395 -27.80 -16.34 19.86
C LYS A 395 -28.97 -16.88 19.04
N ALA A 396 -28.70 -17.65 17.98
CA ALA A 396 -29.71 -18.25 17.12
C ALA A 396 -30.54 -19.34 17.82
N ASN A 397 -29.98 -20.00 18.84
CA ASN A 397 -30.68 -21.06 19.59
C ASN A 397 -31.40 -20.47 20.80
N HIS A 398 -32.73 -20.58 20.80
CA HIS A 398 -33.59 -20.21 21.94
C HIS A 398 -33.11 -20.87 23.26
N PRO A 399 -33.27 -20.22 24.42
CA PRO A 399 -32.67 -20.61 25.71
C PRO A 399 -33.16 -21.95 26.29
N SER A 400 -33.98 -22.73 25.58
CA SER A 400 -34.63 -23.93 26.09
C SER A 400 -33.84 -25.23 25.94
N LYS A 401 -32.66 -25.23 25.31
CA LYS A 401 -31.80 -26.43 25.24
C LYS A 401 -30.36 -26.09 25.59
N VAL A 402 -29.83 -26.75 26.62
CA VAL A 402 -28.41 -26.76 26.94
C VAL A 402 -27.71 -27.57 25.85
N GLU A 403 -27.42 -26.93 24.72
CA GLU A 403 -26.59 -27.52 23.68
C GLU A 403 -25.11 -27.38 24.03
N ASN A 404 -24.33 -28.42 23.73
CA ASN A 404 -22.90 -28.43 23.98
C ASN A 404 -22.22 -27.31 23.19
N PHE A 405 -21.30 -26.59 23.85
CA PHE A 405 -20.48 -25.54 23.22
C PHE A 405 -19.76 -26.03 21.94
N MET A 406 -19.38 -27.32 21.90
CA MET A 406 -18.74 -27.94 20.74
C MET A 406 -19.64 -27.95 19.48
N ASP A 407 -20.96 -28.05 19.63
CA ASP A 407 -21.90 -28.08 18.49
C ASP A 407 -22.06 -26.68 17.84
N LYS A 408 -21.60 -25.64 18.55
CA LYS A 408 -21.60 -24.23 18.13
C LYS A 408 -20.29 -23.81 17.48
N MET A 409 -19.22 -24.62 17.61
CA MET A 409 -17.95 -24.34 16.92
C MET A 409 -18.08 -24.67 15.43
N PRO A 410 -17.55 -23.80 14.55
CA PRO A 410 -17.48 -24.11 13.14
C PRO A 410 -16.50 -25.25 12.88
N GLY A 411 -16.92 -26.22 12.07
CA GLY A 411 -16.02 -27.20 11.46
C GLY A 411 -15.11 -26.55 10.42
N PHE A 412 -14.20 -27.33 9.83
CA PHE A 412 -13.26 -26.82 8.81
C PHE A 412 -14.00 -26.19 7.61
N ASP A 413 -14.97 -26.91 7.03
CA ASP A 413 -15.73 -26.43 5.88
C ASP A 413 -16.54 -25.17 6.25
N ASP A 414 -17.16 -25.17 7.43
CA ASP A 414 -17.94 -24.03 7.93
C ASP A 414 -17.10 -22.76 8.04
N ILE A 415 -15.89 -22.85 8.59
CA ILE A 415 -15.04 -21.68 8.78
C ILE A 415 -14.41 -21.22 7.47
N PHE A 416 -14.15 -22.14 6.53
CA PHE A 416 -13.55 -21.81 5.24
C PHE A 416 -14.47 -20.92 4.39
N GLU A 417 -15.76 -21.25 4.28
CA GLU A 417 -16.71 -20.41 3.52
C GLU A 417 -16.85 -19.00 4.11
N ILE A 418 -16.80 -18.91 5.44
CA ILE A 418 -16.83 -17.62 6.14
C ILE A 418 -15.50 -16.87 5.93
N TRP A 419 -14.39 -17.58 5.77
CA TRP A 419 -13.08 -17.01 5.43
C TRP A 419 -13.08 -16.42 4.01
N MET A 420 -13.67 -17.14 3.04
CA MET A 420 -13.90 -16.66 1.67
C MET A 420 -14.76 -15.38 1.67
N ALA A 421 -15.88 -15.40 2.40
CA ALA A 421 -16.73 -14.23 2.56
C ALA A 421 -15.96 -13.04 3.19
N MET A 422 -15.17 -13.28 4.22
CA MET A 422 -14.33 -12.25 4.86
C MET A 422 -13.33 -11.66 3.86
N MET A 423 -12.61 -12.51 3.12
CA MET A 423 -11.65 -12.06 2.11
C MET A 423 -12.30 -11.21 1.02
N SER A 424 -13.50 -11.59 0.57
CA SER A 424 -14.27 -10.78 -0.39
C SER A 424 -14.72 -9.42 0.16
N ALA A 425 -14.86 -9.31 1.49
CA ALA A 425 -15.24 -8.10 2.17
C ALA A 425 -14.04 -7.20 2.51
N CYS A 426 -12.82 -7.75 2.58
CA CYS A 426 -11.58 -7.00 2.81
C CYS A 426 -11.23 -6.09 1.62
N ASN A 427 -10.50 -5.01 1.88
CA ASN A 427 -10.03 -4.08 0.85
C ASN A 427 -8.51 -4.16 0.72
N LEU A 428 -8.01 -5.36 0.44
CA LEU A 428 -6.59 -5.63 0.26
C LEU A 428 -6.14 -5.18 -1.12
N ARG A 429 -5.01 -4.47 -1.20
CA ARG A 429 -4.48 -4.03 -2.49
C ARG A 429 -3.85 -5.17 -3.28
N ASP A 430 -3.13 -6.06 -2.59
CA ASP A 430 -2.42 -7.19 -3.20
C ASP A 430 -2.30 -8.36 -2.20
N PRO A 431 -3.34 -9.21 -2.07
CA PRO A 431 -3.33 -10.34 -1.15
C PRO A 431 -2.27 -11.39 -1.49
N PHE A 432 -1.88 -11.51 -2.75
CA PHE A 432 -0.81 -12.41 -3.17
C PHE A 432 0.55 -11.97 -2.66
N CYS A 433 0.82 -10.67 -2.61
CA CYS A 433 2.05 -10.14 -2.04
C CYS A 433 2.16 -10.52 -0.56
N ILE A 434 1.07 -10.40 0.19
CA ILE A 434 1.00 -10.82 1.61
C ILE A 434 1.26 -12.33 1.72
N LEU A 435 0.57 -13.15 0.92
CA LEU A 435 0.73 -14.60 0.92
C LEU A 435 2.17 -15.02 0.62
N ARG A 436 2.76 -14.50 -0.47
CA ARG A 436 4.16 -14.80 -0.84
C ARG A 436 5.12 -14.37 0.26
N HIS A 437 4.91 -13.19 0.86
CA HIS A 437 5.74 -12.68 1.94
C HIS A 437 5.72 -13.59 3.17
N VAL A 438 4.55 -14.01 3.64
CA VAL A 438 4.45 -14.90 4.81
C VAL A 438 4.92 -16.32 4.51
N MET A 439 4.62 -16.86 3.33
CA MET A 439 5.03 -18.23 2.95
C MET A 439 6.53 -18.33 2.74
N LYS A 440 7.15 -17.36 2.07
CA LYS A 440 8.60 -17.37 1.81
C LYS A 440 9.41 -17.47 3.09
N TYR A 441 8.90 -16.88 4.17
CA TYR A 441 9.58 -16.79 5.46
C TYR A 441 8.92 -17.66 6.55
N SER A 442 8.02 -18.58 6.19
CA SER A 442 7.32 -19.44 7.16
C SER A 442 8.21 -20.48 7.84
N ASN A 443 9.43 -20.70 7.32
CA ASN A 443 10.41 -21.58 7.95
C ASN A 443 11.26 -20.88 9.03
N LEU A 444 11.06 -19.58 9.23
CA LEU A 444 11.71 -18.84 10.31
C LEU A 444 11.12 -19.22 11.67
N PRO A 445 11.84 -18.96 12.78
CA PRO A 445 11.29 -19.18 14.10
C PRO A 445 9.97 -18.41 14.31
N GLY A 446 9.04 -19.01 15.07
CA GLY A 446 7.75 -18.41 15.40
C GLY A 446 6.55 -18.98 14.66
N TYR A 447 6.74 -19.54 13.47
CA TYR A 447 5.68 -20.08 12.63
C TYR A 447 5.30 -21.51 13.03
N LYS A 448 4.58 -21.64 14.16
CA LYS A 448 4.09 -22.94 14.66
C LYS A 448 2.57 -22.96 14.76
N GLY A 449 1.99 -24.15 14.56
CA GLY A 449 0.57 -24.43 14.83
C GLY A 449 -0.38 -23.42 14.18
N ARG A 450 -0.99 -22.57 15.03
CA ARG A 450 -2.03 -21.61 14.64
C ARG A 450 -1.64 -20.67 13.51
N LEU A 451 -0.39 -20.17 13.49
CA LEU A 451 0.04 -19.25 12.42
C LEU A 451 0.06 -19.96 11.06
N MET A 452 0.59 -21.18 11.01
CA MET A 452 0.62 -21.98 9.78
C MET A 452 -0.79 -22.31 9.30
N SER A 453 -1.70 -22.68 10.21
CA SER A 453 -3.10 -22.92 9.85
C SER A 453 -3.76 -21.68 9.22
N ALA A 454 -3.53 -20.48 9.78
CA ALA A 454 -4.08 -19.25 9.23
C ALA A 454 -3.48 -18.88 7.86
N ILE A 455 -2.18 -19.14 7.64
CA ILE A 455 -1.54 -18.97 6.33
C ILE A 455 -2.18 -19.92 5.30
N THR A 456 -2.45 -21.18 5.67
CA THR A 456 -3.12 -22.14 4.77
C THR A 456 -4.54 -21.70 4.41
N TYR A 457 -5.29 -21.10 5.35
CA TYR A 457 -6.60 -20.51 5.02
C TYR A 457 -6.47 -19.37 4.01
N LEU A 458 -5.49 -18.48 4.17
CA LEU A 458 -5.22 -17.41 3.20
C LEU A 458 -4.87 -17.98 1.83
N GLU A 459 -3.96 -18.94 1.78
CA GLU A 459 -3.53 -19.62 0.56
C GLU A 459 -4.73 -20.22 -0.17
N ALA A 460 -5.49 -21.07 0.51
CA ALA A 460 -6.66 -21.74 -0.05
C ALA A 460 -7.71 -20.75 -0.57
N SER A 461 -7.99 -19.67 0.17
CA SER A 461 -8.96 -18.67 -0.26
C SER A 461 -8.49 -17.89 -1.48
N ILE A 462 -7.19 -17.54 -1.54
CA ILE A 462 -6.62 -16.86 -2.70
C ILE A 462 -6.69 -17.76 -3.94
N THR A 463 -6.28 -19.03 -3.82
CA THR A 463 -6.32 -20.01 -4.91
C THR A 463 -7.74 -20.21 -5.43
N GLN A 464 -8.73 -20.37 -4.53
CA GLN A 464 -10.13 -20.55 -4.91
C GLN A 464 -10.65 -19.37 -5.76
N PHE A 465 -10.34 -18.12 -5.37
CA PHE A 465 -10.74 -16.95 -6.16
C PHE A 465 -10.00 -16.82 -7.50
N GLN A 466 -8.82 -17.42 -7.65
CA GLN A 466 -8.13 -17.46 -8.95
C GLN A 466 -8.78 -18.47 -9.91
N GLU A 467 -9.17 -19.64 -9.40
CA GLU A 467 -9.66 -20.77 -10.19
C GLU A 467 -11.11 -20.64 -10.66
N GLU A 468 -11.94 -19.80 -10.04
CA GLU A 468 -13.35 -19.52 -10.41
C GLU A 468 -13.56 -18.94 -11.85
N ASN A 469 -12.54 -18.92 -12.72
CA ASN A 469 -12.63 -18.53 -14.13
C ASN A 469 -12.85 -19.71 -15.11
N HIS A 470 -12.96 -20.95 -14.61
CA HIS A 470 -13.08 -22.15 -15.45
C HIS A 470 -14.48 -22.79 -15.51
N GLU A 471 -15.48 -22.15 -14.91
CA GLU A 471 -16.92 -22.45 -15.06
C GLU A 471 -17.65 -21.26 -15.68
#